data_AF-A0A497A058-F1
#
_entry.id   AF-A0A497A058-F1
#
_cell.length_a   1.000
_cell.length_b   1.000
_cell.length_c   1.000
_cell.angle_alpha   90.00
_cell.angle_beta   90.00
_cell.angle_gamma   90.00
#
_symmetry.space_group_name_H-M   'P 1'
#
loop_
_entity.id
_entity.type
_entity.pdbx_description
1 polymer ?
#
loop_
_entity_poly.entity_id
_entity_poly.type
_entity_poly.pdbx_seq_one_letter_code
_entity_poly.pdbx_strand_id
1 'polypeptide(L)'
;MADETDVIPCVICGAELYETDTVAVCSFCGRETPAEYLCPNEHHICEECQLAHPLQAVERVCEGTWETDPGLIVNLIMKHPVMVMHSPYHHVLVAPAVLAALSNSDQRSLKSGRLASAIERTADIPYGVCGTHGECGAAVSVGTLVSILTGASYHKDRERSAERISWWWEPGTR
;
A
#
# COMPACT_ATOMS: atom_id res chain seq x y z
N MET A 1 -3.24 35.92 -29.58
CA MET A 1 -2.44 34.95 -28.81
C MET A 1 -3.19 34.77 -27.52
N ALA A 2 -4.14 33.84 -27.49
CA ALA A 2 -4.80 33.50 -26.23
C ALA A 2 -3.76 32.76 -25.40
N ASP A 3 -3.50 33.29 -24.22
CA ASP A 3 -2.75 32.64 -23.15
C ASP A 3 -3.54 31.38 -22.77
N GLU A 4 -3.12 30.24 -23.32
CA GLU A 4 -3.67 28.93 -22.97
C GLU A 4 -3.01 28.54 -21.65
N THR A 5 -3.57 29.04 -20.55
CA THR A 5 -3.14 28.69 -19.20
C THR A 5 -3.43 27.20 -19.03
N ASP A 6 -2.38 26.37 -19.00
CA ASP A 6 -2.50 24.94 -18.77
C ASP A 6 -3.13 24.71 -17.39
N VAL A 7 -4.40 24.31 -17.37
CA VAL A 7 -5.12 23.96 -16.15
C VAL A 7 -4.55 22.66 -15.62
N ILE A 8 -3.85 22.71 -14.48
CA ILE A 8 -3.26 21.52 -13.84
C ILE A 8 -4.30 20.91 -12.87
N PRO A 9 -4.82 19.70 -13.12
CA PRO A 9 -5.78 19.07 -12.22
C PRO A 9 -5.10 18.32 -11.07
N CYS A 10 -5.71 18.35 -9.90
CA CYS A 10 -5.32 17.51 -8.76
C CYS A 10 -5.53 16.03 -9.08
N VAL A 11 -4.51 15.20 -8.92
CA VAL A 11 -4.61 13.74 -9.17
C VAL A 11 -5.50 12.99 -8.16
N ILE A 12 -5.78 13.59 -7.00
CA ILE A 12 -6.57 12.96 -5.93
C ILE A 12 -8.07 13.23 -6.09
N CYS A 13 -8.45 14.45 -6.50
CA CYS A 13 -9.86 14.88 -6.56
C CYS A 13 -10.28 15.58 -7.85
N GLY A 14 -9.36 15.84 -8.79
CA GLY A 14 -9.64 16.47 -10.09
C GLY A 14 -9.87 17.98 -10.06
N ALA A 15 -9.82 18.63 -8.89
CA ALA A 15 -9.96 20.08 -8.79
C ALA A 15 -8.72 20.79 -9.38
N GLU A 16 -8.92 21.96 -9.98
CA GLU A 16 -7.84 22.80 -10.50
C GLU A 16 -6.90 23.25 -9.38
N LEU A 17 -5.61 23.07 -9.60
CA LEU A 17 -4.56 23.53 -8.68
C LEU A 17 -4.32 25.02 -8.86
N TYR A 18 -3.95 25.71 -7.78
CA TYR A 18 -3.51 27.11 -7.84
C TYR A 18 -2.06 27.23 -7.41
N GLU A 19 -1.35 28.19 -8.00
CA GLU A 19 0.03 28.52 -7.64
C GLU A 19 0.12 29.08 -6.22
N THR A 20 1.15 28.68 -5.48
CA THR A 20 1.43 29.15 -4.12
C THR A 20 2.92 29.04 -3.83
N ASP A 21 3.38 29.72 -2.77
CA ASP A 21 4.75 29.60 -2.24
C ASP A 21 4.66 29.39 -0.72
N THR A 22 4.17 28.21 -0.33
CA THR A 22 3.91 27.86 1.08
C THR A 22 4.45 26.47 1.40
N VAL A 23 4.47 26.12 2.69
CA VAL A 23 4.72 24.74 3.12
C VAL A 23 3.38 24.04 3.29
N ALA A 24 3.26 22.84 2.73
CA ALA A 24 2.07 22.00 2.83
C ALA A 24 2.43 20.56 3.18
N VAL A 25 1.47 19.84 3.77
CA VAL A 25 1.60 18.43 4.12
C VAL A 25 1.31 17.57 2.89
N CYS A 26 2.24 16.69 2.51
CA CYS A 26 2.04 15.76 1.41
C CYS A 26 0.90 14.78 1.73
N SER A 27 -0.09 14.73 0.85
CA SER A 27 -1.30 13.91 0.98
C SER A 27 -1.01 12.41 1.03
N PHE A 28 0.15 11.97 0.51
CA PHE A 28 0.53 10.56 0.48
C PHE A 28 1.41 10.17 1.67
N CYS A 29 2.50 10.90 1.92
CA CYS A 29 3.51 10.50 2.93
C CYS A 29 3.50 11.33 4.21
N GLY A 30 2.59 12.31 4.34
CA GLY A 30 2.44 13.11 5.56
C GLY A 30 3.58 14.09 5.87
N ARG A 31 4.60 14.20 5.01
CA ARG A 31 5.71 15.15 5.21
C ARG A 31 5.36 16.57 4.80
N GLU A 32 5.78 17.53 5.60
CA GLU A 32 5.77 18.95 5.26
C GLU A 32 6.89 19.26 4.25
N THR A 33 6.52 19.80 3.08
CA THR A 33 7.50 20.27 2.08
C THR A 33 7.03 21.58 1.45
N PRO A 34 7.91 22.35 0.81
CA PRO A 34 7.50 23.45 -0.06
C PRO A 34 6.52 22.96 -1.13
N ALA A 35 5.53 23.80 -1.43
CA ALA A 35 4.50 23.57 -2.43
C ALA A 35 4.45 24.77 -3.38
N GLU A 36 4.64 24.48 -4.67
CA GLU A 36 4.46 25.44 -5.77
C GLU A 36 2.99 25.47 -6.24
N TYR A 37 2.28 24.36 -6.05
CA TYR A 37 0.88 24.19 -6.41
C TYR A 37 0.13 23.54 -5.25
N LEU A 38 -1.09 24.00 -4.99
CA LEU A 38 -1.96 23.44 -3.97
C LEU A 38 -3.38 23.24 -4.50
N CYS A 39 -4.02 22.16 -4.06
CA CYS A 39 -5.42 21.91 -4.35
C CYS A 39 -6.30 22.73 -3.38
N PRO A 40 -7.46 23.28 -3.82
CA PRO A 40 -8.41 23.93 -2.90
C PRO A 40 -8.97 22.99 -1.83
N ASN A 41 -8.80 21.67 -1.99
CA ASN A 41 -9.10 20.65 -0.98
C ASN A 41 -7.85 20.21 -0.19
N GLU A 42 -6.84 21.07 -0.10
CA GLU A 42 -5.60 20.90 0.69
C GLU A 42 -4.69 19.74 0.25
N HIS A 43 -4.92 19.14 -0.92
CA HIS A 43 -4.02 18.14 -1.47
C HIS A 43 -2.73 18.75 -2.02
N HIS A 44 -1.61 18.33 -1.44
CA HIS A 44 -0.24 18.56 -1.92
C HIS A 44 0.48 17.22 -2.16
N ILE A 45 1.45 17.18 -3.07
CA ILE A 45 2.29 16.00 -3.34
C ILE A 45 3.75 16.43 -3.42
N CYS A 46 4.56 15.98 -2.46
CA CYS A 46 6.01 16.25 -2.48
C CYS A 46 6.72 15.56 -3.66
N GLU A 47 7.83 16.16 -4.12
CA GLU A 47 8.63 15.68 -5.25
C GLU A 47 8.97 14.19 -5.15
N GLU A 48 9.41 13.74 -3.97
CA GLU A 48 9.75 12.33 -3.74
C GLU A 48 8.56 11.37 -3.92
N CYS A 49 7.33 11.80 -3.63
CA CYS A 49 6.13 11.01 -3.94
C CYS A 49 5.81 11.07 -5.44
N GLN A 50 5.99 12.22 -6.10
CA GLN A 50 5.77 12.34 -7.55
C GLN A 50 6.70 11.39 -8.34
N LEU A 51 7.95 11.23 -7.88
CA LEU A 51 8.98 10.42 -8.53
C LEU A 51 9.05 8.97 -8.03
N ALA A 52 8.18 8.57 -7.10
CA ALA A 52 8.26 7.27 -6.43
C ALA A 52 8.01 6.10 -7.39
N HIS A 53 8.80 5.02 -7.25
CA HIS A 53 8.42 3.71 -7.82
C HIS A 53 7.15 3.19 -7.11
N PRO A 54 6.26 2.41 -7.76
CA PRO A 54 5.01 1.92 -7.14
C PRO A 54 5.16 1.26 -5.76
N LEU A 55 6.17 0.40 -5.58
CA LEU A 55 6.44 -0.20 -4.26
C LEU A 55 6.90 0.82 -3.22
N GLN A 56 7.65 1.85 -3.63
CA GLN A 56 8.03 2.95 -2.75
C GLN A 56 6.83 3.83 -2.42
N ALA A 57 5.87 4.02 -3.33
CA ALA A 57 4.63 4.73 -3.04
C ALA A 57 3.83 4.01 -1.94
N VAL A 58 3.73 2.67 -2.00
CA VAL A 58 3.13 1.85 -0.93
C VAL A 58 3.84 2.09 0.40
N GLU A 59 5.16 1.94 0.43
CA GLU A 59 5.98 2.12 1.63
C GLU A 59 5.76 3.51 2.25
N ARG A 60 5.94 4.56 1.45
CA ARG A 60 5.86 5.96 1.90
C ARG A 60 4.47 6.32 2.44
N VAL A 61 3.40 5.80 1.85
CA VAL A 61 2.04 6.01 2.36
C VAL A 61 1.84 5.27 3.68
N CYS A 62 2.25 4.01 3.75
CA CYS A 62 2.13 3.20 4.96
C CYS A 62 2.96 3.74 6.14
N GLU A 63 4.15 4.30 5.89
CA GLU A 63 4.99 4.90 6.92
C GLU A 63 4.53 6.30 7.35
N GLY A 64 3.88 7.04 6.46
CA GLY A 64 3.45 8.42 6.71
C GLY A 64 2.03 8.60 7.23
N THR A 65 1.21 7.55 7.20
CA THR A 65 -0.20 7.62 7.60
C THR A 65 -0.40 7.36 9.09
N TRP A 66 -1.38 8.05 9.68
CA TRP A 66 -1.90 7.79 11.03
C TRP A 66 -3.22 7.02 11.01
N GLU A 67 -3.69 6.60 9.83
CA GLU A 67 -4.98 5.91 9.74
C GLU A 67 -4.96 4.54 10.39
N THR A 68 -6.10 4.21 11.00
CA THR A 68 -6.36 2.91 11.64
C THR A 68 -7.31 2.04 10.82
N ASP A 69 -7.90 2.58 9.74
CA ASP A 69 -8.67 1.82 8.77
C ASP A 69 -7.79 1.46 7.56
N PRO A 70 -7.46 0.17 7.36
CA PRO A 70 -6.64 -0.25 6.23
C PRO A 70 -7.31 0.01 4.88
N GLY A 71 -8.64 0.05 4.80
CA GLY A 71 -9.38 0.37 3.58
C GLY A 71 -9.12 1.81 3.13
N LEU A 72 -9.04 2.75 4.07
CA LEU A 72 -8.70 4.15 3.76
C LEU A 72 -7.25 4.27 3.26
N ILE A 73 -6.32 3.53 3.85
CA ILE A 73 -4.92 3.48 3.42
C ILE A 73 -4.82 2.91 1.98
N VAL A 74 -5.47 1.77 1.71
CA VAL A 74 -5.49 1.17 0.36
C VAL A 74 -6.09 2.15 -0.67
N ASN A 75 -7.20 2.80 -0.33
CA ASN A 75 -7.84 3.79 -1.19
C ASN A 75 -6.93 4.97 -1.49
N LEU A 76 -6.16 5.45 -0.50
CA LEU A 76 -5.19 6.51 -0.71
C LEU A 76 -4.06 6.05 -1.64
N ILE A 77 -3.49 4.86 -1.43
CA ILE A 77 -2.44 4.33 -2.31
C ILE A 77 -2.94 4.18 -3.74
N MET A 78 -4.17 3.69 -3.96
CA MET A 78 -4.74 3.54 -5.31
C MET A 78 -4.98 4.86 -6.04
N LYS A 79 -5.06 5.99 -5.32
CA LYS A 79 -5.11 7.33 -5.93
C LYS A 79 -3.74 7.86 -6.33
N HIS A 80 -2.65 7.19 -5.95
CA HIS A 80 -1.31 7.60 -6.33
C HIS A 80 -1.12 7.45 -7.85
N PRO A 81 -0.61 8.47 -8.57
CA PRO A 81 -0.57 8.47 -10.04
C PRO A 81 0.24 7.31 -10.65
N VAL A 82 1.21 6.78 -9.90
CA VAL A 82 2.03 5.62 -10.32
C VAL A 82 1.30 4.27 -10.18
N MET A 83 0.17 4.24 -9.46
CA MET A 83 -0.65 3.04 -9.23
C MET A 83 -1.68 2.88 -10.34
N VAL A 84 -1.21 2.54 -11.54
CA VAL A 84 -2.06 2.36 -12.72
C VAL A 84 -2.99 1.17 -12.54
N MET A 85 -4.28 1.35 -12.86
CA MET A 85 -5.29 0.30 -12.80
C MET A 85 -4.83 -0.97 -13.54
N HIS A 86 -5.06 -2.12 -12.92
CA HIS A 86 -4.61 -3.45 -13.36
C HIS A 86 -3.10 -3.69 -13.33
N SER A 87 -2.26 -2.75 -12.91
CA SER A 87 -0.83 -3.01 -12.74
C SER A 87 -0.58 -4.13 -11.70
N PRO A 88 0.55 -4.85 -11.80
CA PRO A 88 0.87 -5.94 -10.84
C PRO A 88 0.97 -5.44 -9.40
N TYR A 89 1.18 -4.14 -9.20
CA TYR A 89 1.39 -3.53 -7.89
C TYR A 89 0.12 -3.48 -7.03
N HIS A 90 -1.08 -3.62 -7.60
CA HIS A 90 -2.32 -3.69 -6.80
C HIS A 90 -2.37 -4.91 -5.88
N HIS A 91 -1.65 -5.97 -6.20
CA HIS A 91 -1.59 -7.19 -5.39
C HIS A 91 -0.84 -6.97 -4.07
N VAL A 92 0.06 -5.99 -4.02
CA VAL A 92 0.90 -5.70 -2.85
C VAL A 92 0.12 -5.07 -1.72
N LEU A 93 -0.95 -4.31 -2.02
CA LEU A 93 -1.49 -3.28 -1.13
C LEU A 93 -2.01 -3.74 0.23
N VAL A 94 -2.62 -4.93 0.30
CA VAL A 94 -3.41 -5.32 1.48
C VAL A 94 -2.53 -5.54 2.71
N ALA A 95 -1.46 -6.33 2.62
CA ALA A 95 -0.61 -6.61 3.78
C ALA A 95 0.06 -5.35 4.36
N PRO A 96 0.71 -4.48 3.58
CA PRO A 96 1.27 -3.21 4.04
C PRO A 96 0.23 -2.30 4.69
N ALA A 97 -0.93 -2.13 4.08
CA ALA A 97 -1.98 -1.26 4.61
C ALA A 97 -2.53 -1.75 5.96
N VAL A 98 -2.74 -3.06 6.10
CA VAL A 98 -3.17 -3.63 7.39
C VAL A 98 -2.08 -3.51 8.45
N LEU A 99 -0.81 -3.71 8.10
CA LEU A 99 0.29 -3.51 9.04
C LEU A 99 0.40 -2.06 9.50
N ALA A 100 0.26 -1.08 8.60
CA ALA A 100 0.25 0.34 8.95
C ALA A 100 -0.92 0.69 9.87
N ALA A 101 -2.14 0.25 9.52
CA ALA A 101 -3.31 0.43 10.37
C ALA A 101 -3.14 -0.18 11.77
N LEU A 102 -2.56 -1.38 11.83
CA LEU A 102 -2.27 -2.06 13.11
C LEU A 102 -1.21 -1.32 13.93
N SER A 103 -0.14 -0.78 13.31
CA SER A 103 0.86 0.00 14.06
C SER A 103 0.31 1.30 14.63
N ASN A 104 -0.71 1.87 13.99
CA ASN A 104 -1.40 3.08 14.46
C ASN A 104 -2.47 2.77 15.52
N SER A 105 -2.78 1.49 15.74
CA SER A 105 -3.73 1.04 16.75
C SER A 105 -3.02 0.61 18.04
N ASP A 106 -3.63 0.86 19.19
CA ASP A 106 -3.12 0.40 20.50
C ASP A 106 -3.21 -1.14 20.67
N GLN A 107 -3.67 -1.87 19.66
CA GLN A 107 -4.01 -3.29 19.80
C GLN A 107 -2.79 -4.21 19.72
N ARG A 108 -1.70 -3.81 19.05
CA ARG A 108 -0.56 -4.72 18.85
C ARG A 108 0.74 -4.00 18.53
N SER A 109 1.76 -4.17 19.38
CA SER A 109 3.12 -3.75 18.99
C SER A 109 3.64 -4.62 17.85
N LEU A 110 4.04 -3.97 16.76
CA LEU A 110 4.60 -4.65 15.60
C LEU A 110 6.13 -4.65 15.69
N LYS A 111 6.75 -5.80 15.40
CA LYS A 111 8.20 -5.87 15.24
C LYS A 111 8.62 -5.04 14.02
N SER A 112 9.80 -4.42 14.12
CA SER A 112 10.41 -3.70 13.00
C SER A 112 10.62 -4.61 11.78
N GLY A 113 10.61 -4.01 10.59
CA GLY A 113 10.83 -4.72 9.32
C GLY A 113 9.64 -5.51 8.78
N ARG A 114 8.50 -5.57 9.49
CA ARG A 114 7.29 -6.25 9.00
C ARG A 114 6.72 -5.62 7.74
N LEU A 115 6.73 -4.29 7.65
CA LEU A 115 6.26 -3.56 6.47
C LEU A 115 7.13 -3.90 5.24
N ALA A 116 8.45 -3.76 5.37
CA ALA A 116 9.40 -4.13 4.32
C ALA A 116 9.24 -5.60 3.89
N SER A 117 9.11 -6.53 4.87
CA SER A 117 8.86 -7.94 4.58
C SER A 117 7.52 -8.19 3.88
N ALA A 118 6.48 -7.40 4.14
CA ALA A 118 5.19 -7.54 3.47
C ALA A 118 5.30 -7.09 2.01
N ILE A 119 5.96 -5.96 1.76
CA ILE A 119 6.19 -5.45 0.41
C ILE A 119 7.04 -6.45 -0.40
N GLU A 120 8.15 -6.93 0.17
CA GLU A 120 9.04 -7.91 -0.47
C GLU A 120 8.29 -9.19 -0.87
N ARG A 121 7.56 -9.80 0.07
CA ARG A 121 6.87 -11.09 -0.14
C ARG A 121 5.58 -11.02 -0.94
N THR A 122 5.13 -9.83 -1.31
CA THR A 122 3.96 -9.65 -2.17
C THR A 122 4.33 -9.06 -3.53
N ALA A 123 5.53 -8.51 -3.68
CA ALA A 123 6.03 -7.97 -4.94
C ALA A 123 6.27 -9.06 -6.01
N ASP A 124 6.43 -10.32 -5.61
CA ASP A 124 6.61 -11.46 -6.51
C ASP A 124 5.29 -12.11 -6.98
N ILE A 125 4.13 -11.61 -6.52
CA ILE A 125 2.82 -12.08 -6.98
C ILE A 125 2.70 -11.81 -8.48
N PRO A 126 2.55 -12.86 -9.32
CA PRO A 126 2.55 -12.68 -10.77
C PRO A 126 1.39 -11.81 -11.26
N TYR A 127 1.68 -10.98 -12.27
CA TYR A 127 0.65 -10.26 -13.00
C TYR A 127 -0.42 -11.22 -13.55
N GLY A 128 -1.69 -10.88 -13.37
CA GLY A 128 -2.80 -11.68 -13.89
C GLY A 128 -2.97 -13.03 -13.19
N VAL A 129 -2.51 -13.18 -11.94
CA VAL A 129 -2.71 -14.39 -11.12
C VAL A 129 -4.20 -14.80 -11.02
N CYS A 130 -5.11 -13.82 -11.07
CA CYS A 130 -6.56 -14.09 -11.09
C CYS A 130 -7.02 -14.87 -12.32
N GLY A 131 -6.45 -14.60 -13.49
CA GLY A 131 -6.79 -15.30 -14.72
C GLY A 131 -6.00 -16.59 -14.94
N THR A 132 -4.74 -16.62 -14.48
CA THR A 132 -3.83 -17.75 -14.72
C THR A 132 -3.91 -18.84 -13.67
N HIS A 133 -4.22 -18.49 -12.41
CA HIS A 133 -4.25 -19.41 -11.28
C HIS A 133 -5.62 -19.43 -10.56
N GLY A 134 -6.57 -18.59 -10.97
CA GLY A 134 -7.90 -18.52 -10.36
C GLY A 134 -7.92 -17.88 -8.97
N GLU A 135 -6.85 -17.18 -8.58
CA GLU A 135 -6.67 -16.60 -7.24
C GLU A 135 -6.46 -15.09 -7.31
N CYS A 136 -7.07 -14.32 -6.40
CA CYS A 136 -6.87 -12.88 -6.38
C CYS A 136 -5.53 -12.55 -5.72
N GLY A 137 -4.70 -11.71 -6.35
CA GLY A 137 -3.45 -11.27 -5.71
C GLY A 137 -3.66 -10.59 -4.35
N ALA A 138 -4.82 -9.96 -4.12
CA ALA A 138 -5.18 -9.43 -2.80
C ALA A 138 -5.37 -10.55 -1.75
N ALA A 139 -5.91 -11.71 -2.13
CA ALA A 139 -6.06 -12.84 -1.22
C ALA A 139 -4.70 -13.46 -0.87
N VAL A 140 -3.78 -13.55 -1.85
CA VAL A 140 -2.38 -13.95 -1.59
C VAL A 140 -1.72 -12.97 -0.62
N SER A 141 -1.93 -11.67 -0.80
CA SER A 141 -1.44 -10.62 0.12
C SER A 141 -1.98 -10.81 1.55
N VAL A 142 -3.26 -11.15 1.72
CA VAL A 142 -3.83 -11.51 3.03
C VAL A 142 -3.13 -12.73 3.63
N GLY A 143 -2.87 -13.78 2.84
CA GLY A 143 -2.09 -14.94 3.28
C GLY A 143 -0.70 -14.54 3.78
N THR A 144 0.01 -13.69 3.03
CA THR A 144 1.31 -13.15 3.42
C THR A 144 1.25 -12.35 4.73
N LEU A 145 0.20 -11.55 4.93
CA LEU A 145 -0.04 -10.85 6.19
C LEU A 145 -0.17 -11.83 7.36
N VAL A 146 -1.00 -12.87 7.22
CA VAL A 146 -1.20 -13.88 8.27
C VAL A 146 0.14 -14.55 8.60
N SER A 147 0.90 -14.96 7.58
CA SER A 147 2.24 -15.55 7.74
C SER A 147 3.19 -14.64 8.53
N ILE A 148 3.20 -13.33 8.25
CA ILE A 148 4.03 -12.35 8.96
C ILE A 148 3.59 -12.18 10.43
N LEU A 149 2.27 -12.15 10.68
CA LEU A 149 1.71 -11.93 12.01
C LEU A 149 1.85 -13.16 12.92
N THR A 150 1.80 -14.37 12.35
CA THR A 150 1.97 -15.66 13.05
C THR A 150 3.43 -16.06 13.13
N GLY A 151 4.29 -15.53 12.25
CA GLY A 151 5.68 -15.97 12.11
C GLY A 151 5.79 -17.36 11.49
N ALA A 152 4.80 -17.75 10.68
CA ALA A 152 4.78 -19.00 9.95
C ALA A 152 5.96 -19.06 8.96
N SER A 153 6.47 -20.28 8.75
CA SER A 153 7.41 -20.60 7.68
C SER A 153 7.16 -22.02 7.21
N TYR A 154 7.73 -22.40 6.06
CA TYR A 154 7.57 -23.76 5.54
C TYR A 154 8.10 -24.84 6.50
N HIS A 155 8.99 -24.47 7.44
CA HIS A 155 9.55 -25.34 8.49
C HIS A 155 8.70 -25.45 9.76
N LYS A 156 7.66 -24.62 9.93
CA LYS A 156 6.87 -24.54 11.18
C LYS A 156 5.49 -25.14 11.01
N ASP A 157 5.35 -26.40 11.43
CA ASP A 157 4.12 -27.18 11.22
C ASP A 157 2.89 -26.54 11.86
N ARG A 158 2.96 -26.08 13.11
CA ARG A 158 1.78 -25.58 13.83
C ARG A 158 1.24 -24.28 13.23
N GLU A 159 2.11 -23.32 12.98
CA GLU A 159 1.77 -22.03 12.39
C GLU A 159 1.30 -22.18 10.94
N ARG A 160 1.94 -23.05 10.14
CA ARG A 160 1.49 -23.39 8.76
C ARG A 160 0.13 -24.08 8.75
N SER A 161 -0.19 -24.89 9.75
CA SER A 161 -1.42 -25.69 9.79
C SER A 161 -2.67 -24.85 10.03
N ALA A 162 -2.54 -23.66 10.64
CA ALA A 162 -3.65 -22.72 10.80
C ALA A 162 -4.09 -22.08 9.47
N GLU A 163 -3.25 -22.16 8.44
CA GLU A 163 -3.45 -21.55 7.11
C GLU A 163 -3.86 -22.60 6.04
N ARG A 164 -4.12 -23.85 6.44
CA ARG A 164 -4.25 -25.00 5.52
C ARG A 164 -5.68 -25.52 5.37
N ILE A 165 -6.08 -25.81 4.13
CA ILE A 165 -7.21 -26.71 3.80
C ILE A 165 -6.76 -28.15 4.10
N SER A 166 -7.47 -28.85 4.99
CA SER A 166 -7.06 -30.06 5.75
C SER A 166 -6.76 -31.35 4.96
N TRP A 167 -6.58 -31.32 3.64
CA TRP A 167 -6.59 -32.53 2.81
C TRP A 167 -5.21 -33.14 2.48
N TRP A 168 -4.09 -32.48 2.79
CA TRP A 168 -2.79 -32.90 2.22
C TRP A 168 -1.72 -33.38 3.20
N TRP A 169 -1.91 -33.25 4.52
CA TRP A 169 -0.91 -33.75 5.48
C TRP A 169 -1.45 -33.76 6.91
N GLU A 170 -1.70 -34.95 7.45
CA GLU A 170 -1.86 -35.15 8.89
C GLU A 170 -0.49 -35.51 9.50
N PRO A 171 0.00 -34.75 10.50
CA PRO A 171 1.21 -35.12 11.21
C PRO A 171 0.94 -36.43 11.98
N GLY A 172 1.49 -37.56 11.51
CA GLY A 172 1.39 -38.85 12.23
C GLY A 172 1.14 -40.08 11.37
N THR A 173 0.81 -39.95 10.09
CA THR A 173 0.67 -41.11 9.19
C THR A 173 1.95 -41.30 8.38
N ARG A 174 2.90 -42.06 8.95
CA ARG A 174 3.88 -42.83 8.18
C ARG A 174 3.40 -44.27 8.07
#